data_AF-A0A5E6MB07-F1
#
_entry.id   AF-A0A5E6MB07-F1
#
_cell.length_a   1.000
_cell.length_b   1.000
_cell.length_c   1.000
_cell.angle_alpha   90.00
_cell.angle_beta   90.00
_cell.angle_gamma   90.00
#
_symmetry.space_group_name_H-M   'P 1'
#
loop_
_entity.id
_entity.type
_entity.pdbx_description
1 polymer ?
#
loop_
_entity_poly.entity_id
_entity_poly.type
_entity_poly.pdbx_seq_one_letter_code
_entity_poly.pdbx_strand_id
1 'polypeptide(L)'
;MLELPAKFEKAEIERKDEFRRVWQAIEKLAAQAAETNATLRSFLESTQAFQRSMEEFTEAAEKRFDGIELELDFFVGKSMESDANRKLGNYLRAKVRKLRRLDPEMVDALIDTALESGRLTEREGEDLGKANALAIGKDLASGKPACVAVEVSKTVDKSDVERAVRRARLFLKASRGASLLALFQGLPEAPEKAYALLIGRRMTEGGREAVERSGALFGTYRNGPDRDER
;
A
#
# COMPACT_ATOMS: atom_id res chain seq x y z
N MET A 1 -92.45 -18.37 51.73
CA MET A 1 -91.69 -17.11 51.76
C MET A 1 -90.27 -17.38 52.34
N LEU A 2 -89.51 -18.31 51.74
CA LEU A 2 -88.19 -18.79 52.28
C LEU A 2 -87.12 -19.03 51.18
N GLU A 3 -87.40 -18.74 49.91
CA GLU A 3 -86.45 -19.04 48.82
C GLU A 3 -85.42 -17.93 48.52
N LEU A 4 -85.67 -16.69 48.96
CA LEU A 4 -84.72 -15.59 48.70
C LEU A 4 -83.39 -15.77 49.46
N PRO A 5 -83.35 -16.11 50.77
CA PRO A 5 -82.10 -16.24 51.52
C PRO A 5 -81.15 -17.30 50.95
N ALA A 6 -81.67 -18.46 50.57
CA ALA A 6 -80.88 -19.56 49.99
C ALA A 6 -80.32 -19.22 48.60
N LYS A 7 -81.04 -18.43 47.79
CA LYS A 7 -80.56 -17.94 46.48
C LYS A 7 -79.44 -16.91 46.66
N PHE A 8 -79.51 -16.04 47.67
CA PHE A 8 -78.44 -15.09 48.00
C PHE A 8 -77.18 -15.79 48.52
N GLU A 9 -77.33 -16.79 49.39
CA GLU A 9 -76.21 -17.54 49.95
C GLU A 9 -75.47 -18.35 48.86
N LYS A 10 -76.21 -18.99 47.95
CA LYS A 10 -75.66 -19.66 46.78
C LYS A 10 -74.90 -18.68 45.85
N ALA A 11 -75.49 -17.51 45.57
CA ALA A 11 -74.86 -16.48 44.75
C ALA A 11 -73.61 -15.87 45.41
N GLU A 12 -73.55 -15.81 46.74
CA GLU A 12 -72.36 -15.36 47.47
C GLU A 12 -71.23 -16.39 47.45
N ILE A 13 -71.55 -17.69 47.54
CA ILE A 13 -70.59 -18.78 47.40
C ILE A 13 -70.02 -18.79 45.97
N GLU A 14 -70.88 -18.71 44.94
CA GLU A 14 -70.46 -18.67 43.54
C GLU A 14 -69.56 -17.47 43.26
N ARG A 15 -69.90 -16.28 43.77
CA ARG A 15 -69.07 -15.07 43.65
C ARG A 15 -67.73 -15.19 44.38
N LYS A 16 -67.67 -15.82 45.56
CA LYS A 16 -66.41 -16.06 46.28
C LYS A 16 -65.51 -17.04 45.53
N ASP A 17 -66.10 -18.06 44.92
CA ASP A 17 -65.36 -19.03 44.10
C ASP A 17 -64.88 -18.42 42.77
N GLU A 18 -65.71 -17.60 42.11
CA GLU A 18 -65.31 -16.81 40.94
C GLU A 18 -64.18 -15.83 41.29
N PHE A 19 -64.30 -15.11 42.40
CA PHE A 19 -63.25 -14.21 42.88
C PHE A 19 -61.95 -14.96 43.15
N ARG A 20 -62.00 -16.14 43.78
CA ARG A 20 -60.83 -17.00 44.00
C ARG A 20 -60.20 -17.45 42.68
N ARG A 21 -61.01 -17.85 41.69
CA ARG A 21 -60.51 -18.27 40.36
C ARG A 21 -59.85 -17.12 39.62
N VAL A 22 -60.43 -15.92 39.67
CA VAL A 22 -59.86 -14.71 39.06
C VAL A 22 -58.53 -14.34 39.75
N TRP A 23 -58.44 -14.41 41.07
CA TRP A 23 -57.18 -14.20 41.80
C TRP A 23 -56.10 -15.20 41.45
N GLN A 24 -56.43 -16.48 41.36
CA GLN A 24 -55.46 -17.49 40.92
C GLN A 24 -55.01 -17.26 39.47
N ALA A 25 -55.89 -16.80 38.59
CA ALA A 25 -55.53 -16.45 37.22
C ALA A 25 -54.59 -15.23 37.17
N ILE A 26 -54.86 -14.21 37.99
CA ILE A 26 -54.03 -13.01 38.08
C ILE A 26 -52.65 -13.31 38.67
N GLU A 27 -52.56 -14.15 39.70
CA GLU A 27 -51.27 -14.60 40.26
C GLU A 27 -50.45 -15.38 39.23
N LYS A 28 -51.08 -16.28 38.48
CA LYS A 28 -50.41 -17.03 37.40
C LYS A 28 -49.91 -16.11 36.30
N LEU A 29 -50.72 -15.15 35.87
CA LEU A 29 -50.32 -14.15 34.86
C LEU A 29 -49.18 -13.27 35.37
N ALA A 30 -49.22 -12.85 36.64
CA ALA A 30 -48.15 -12.06 37.25
C ALA A 30 -46.83 -12.84 37.32
N ALA A 31 -46.89 -14.13 37.66
CA ALA A 31 -45.72 -15.02 37.65
C ALA A 31 -45.14 -15.20 36.24
N GLN A 32 -45.99 -15.45 35.24
CA GLN A 32 -45.58 -15.58 33.84
C GLN A 32 -44.99 -14.27 33.28
N ALA A 33 -45.56 -13.13 33.65
CA ALA A 33 -45.04 -11.82 33.28
C ALA A 33 -43.66 -11.56 33.92
N ALA A 34 -43.46 -11.97 35.17
CA ALA A 34 -42.17 -11.86 35.85
C ALA A 34 -41.09 -12.72 35.18
N GLU A 35 -41.43 -13.97 34.83
CA GLU A 35 -40.52 -14.88 34.12
C GLU A 35 -40.15 -14.34 32.74
N THR A 36 -41.14 -13.90 31.96
CA THR A 36 -40.92 -13.30 30.63
C THR A 36 -40.02 -12.07 30.72
N ASN A 37 -40.25 -11.20 31.70
CA ASN A 37 -39.41 -10.02 31.92
C ASN A 37 -37.96 -10.40 32.28
N ALA A 38 -37.74 -11.47 33.04
CA ALA A 38 -36.41 -11.95 33.35
C ALA A 38 -35.69 -12.49 32.08
N THR A 39 -36.38 -13.27 31.25
CA THR A 39 -35.85 -13.76 29.97
C THR A 39 -35.51 -12.61 29.03
N LEU A 40 -36.40 -11.61 28.90
CA LEU A 40 -36.16 -10.44 28.05
C LEU A 40 -34.94 -9.65 28.52
N ARG A 41 -34.75 -9.48 29.84
CA ARG A 41 -33.55 -8.82 30.38
C ARG A 41 -32.27 -9.57 30.02
N SER A 42 -32.24 -10.89 30.22
CA SER A 42 -31.08 -11.71 29.87
C SER A 42 -30.78 -11.67 28.37
N PHE A 43 -31.81 -11.70 27.52
CA PHE A 43 -31.65 -11.57 26.08
C PHE A 43 -31.09 -10.20 25.68
N LEU A 44 -31.58 -9.11 26.29
CA LEU A 44 -31.07 -7.76 26.04
C LEU A 44 -29.61 -7.62 26.45
N GLU A 45 -29.23 -8.15 27.62
CA GLU A 45 -27.84 -8.14 28.10
C GLU A 45 -26.92 -8.94 27.17
N SER A 46 -27.34 -10.14 26.74
CA SER A 46 -26.60 -10.96 25.78
C SER A 46 -26.45 -10.27 24.43
N THR A 47 -27.51 -9.63 23.94
CA THR A 47 -27.47 -8.88 22.67
C THR A 47 -26.52 -7.69 22.76
N GLN A 48 -26.52 -6.95 23.89
CA GLN A 48 -25.59 -5.84 24.10
C GLN A 48 -24.13 -6.32 24.19
N ALA A 49 -23.87 -7.42 24.88
CA ALA A 49 -22.53 -8.01 24.95
C ALA A 49 -22.05 -8.49 23.57
N PHE A 50 -22.94 -9.12 22.80
CA PHE A 50 -22.65 -9.53 21.43
C PHE A 50 -22.36 -8.34 20.51
N GLN A 51 -23.15 -7.27 20.59
CA GLN A 51 -22.94 -6.04 19.84
C GLN A 51 -21.55 -5.44 20.13
N ARG A 52 -21.17 -5.31 21.40
CA ARG A 52 -19.83 -4.82 21.77
C ARG A 52 -18.71 -5.71 21.23
N SER A 53 -18.86 -7.03 21.36
CA SER A 53 -17.86 -7.97 20.83
C SER A 53 -17.73 -7.89 19.30
N MET A 54 -18.83 -7.67 18.59
CA MET A 54 -18.83 -7.48 17.14
C MET A 54 -18.17 -6.16 16.73
N GLU A 55 -18.41 -5.08 17.46
CA GLU A 55 -17.74 -3.79 17.25
C GLU A 55 -16.23 -3.91 17.44
N GLU A 56 -15.80 -4.52 18.55
CA GLU A 56 -14.38 -4.77 18.84
C GLU A 56 -13.72 -5.66 17.78
N PHE A 57 -14.41 -6.72 17.34
CA PHE A 57 -13.93 -7.59 16.29
C PHE A 57 -13.77 -6.85 14.95
N THR A 58 -14.75 -6.01 14.59
CA THR A 58 -14.74 -5.26 13.34
C THR A 58 -13.59 -4.26 13.34
N GLU A 59 -13.40 -3.50 14.43
CA GLU A 59 -12.28 -2.55 14.55
C GLU A 59 -10.91 -3.26 14.50
N ALA A 60 -10.78 -4.42 15.16
CA ALA A 60 -9.56 -5.21 15.12
C ALA A 60 -9.30 -5.79 13.73
N ALA A 61 -10.34 -6.22 13.02
CA ALA A 61 -10.24 -6.72 11.65
C ALA A 61 -9.81 -5.61 10.69
N GLU A 62 -10.43 -4.43 10.76
CA GLU A 62 -10.08 -3.27 9.93
C GLU A 62 -8.60 -2.89 10.10
N LYS A 63 -8.14 -2.70 11.34
CA LYS A 63 -6.72 -2.39 11.62
C LYS A 63 -5.76 -3.44 11.06
N ARG A 64 -6.15 -4.72 11.10
CA ARG A 64 -5.34 -5.81 10.58
C ARG A 64 -5.35 -5.82 9.05
N PHE A 65 -6.48 -5.54 8.41
CA PHE A 65 -6.55 -5.41 6.96
C PHE A 65 -5.72 -4.22 6.45
N ASP A 66 -5.79 -3.07 7.12
CA ASP A 66 -4.95 -1.90 6.79
C ASP A 66 -3.45 -2.25 6.85
N GLY A 67 -3.04 -2.99 7.89
CA GLY A 67 -1.67 -3.48 8.01
C GLY A 67 -1.25 -4.41 6.86
N ILE A 68 -2.13 -5.34 6.47
CA ILE A 68 -1.89 -6.25 5.36
C ILE A 68 -1.80 -5.49 4.03
N GLU A 69 -2.66 -4.49 3.80
CA GLU A 69 -2.63 -3.68 2.59
C GLU A 69 -1.30 -2.92 2.45
N LEU A 70 -0.81 -2.32 3.52
CA LEU A 70 0.48 -1.62 3.55
C LEU A 70 1.65 -2.57 3.25
N GLU A 71 1.66 -3.76 3.85
CA GLU A 71 2.68 -4.77 3.55
C GLU A 71 2.61 -5.23 2.10
N LEU A 72 1.41 -5.50 1.58
CA LEU A 72 1.23 -5.92 0.18
C LEU A 72 1.70 -4.85 -0.81
N ASP A 73 1.41 -3.58 -0.57
CA ASP A 73 1.88 -2.49 -1.42
C ASP A 73 3.41 -2.38 -1.40
N PHE A 74 4.05 -2.56 -0.24
CA PHE A 74 5.51 -2.64 -0.13
C PHE A 74 6.08 -3.83 -0.93
N PHE A 75 5.52 -5.03 -0.77
CA PHE A 75 5.96 -6.24 -1.49
C PHE A 75 5.77 -6.12 -3.00
N VAL A 76 4.65 -5.56 -3.45
CA VAL A 76 4.41 -5.30 -4.88
C VAL A 76 5.42 -4.29 -5.42
N GLY A 77 5.74 -3.24 -4.65
CA GLY A 77 6.80 -2.29 -4.98
C GLY A 77 8.15 -2.98 -5.20
N LYS A 78 8.59 -3.80 -4.24
CA LYS A 78 9.86 -4.54 -4.33
C LYS A 78 9.91 -5.56 -5.46
N SER A 79 8.80 -6.27 -5.70
CA SER A 79 8.68 -7.20 -6.83
C SER A 79 8.81 -6.47 -8.18
N MET A 80 8.17 -5.31 -8.30
CA MET A 80 8.24 -4.48 -9.50
C MET A 80 9.64 -3.90 -9.73
N GLU A 81 10.30 -3.40 -8.67
CA GLU A 81 11.70 -2.95 -8.73
C GLU A 81 12.62 -4.08 -9.22
N SER A 82 12.50 -5.27 -8.65
CA SER A 82 13.31 -6.45 -9.02
C SER A 82 13.11 -6.84 -10.48
N ASP A 83 11.87 -6.95 -10.95
CA ASP A 83 11.57 -7.34 -12.32
C ASP A 83 11.96 -6.26 -13.35
N ALA A 84 11.70 -4.99 -13.04
CA ALA A 84 12.12 -3.85 -13.84
C ALA A 84 13.65 -3.83 -14.01
N ASN A 85 14.39 -4.06 -12.92
CA ASN A 85 15.85 -4.12 -12.93
C ASN A 85 16.37 -5.30 -13.77
N ARG A 86 15.73 -6.48 -13.69
CA ARG A 86 16.08 -7.64 -14.53
C ARG A 86 15.82 -7.38 -16.02
N LYS A 87 14.77 -6.64 -16.34
CA LYS A 87 14.38 -6.29 -17.72
C LYS A 87 14.95 -4.95 -18.19
N LEU A 88 15.84 -4.32 -17.44
CA LEU A 88 16.28 -2.93 -17.68
C LEU A 88 16.76 -2.68 -19.11
N GLY A 89 17.49 -3.65 -19.68
CA GLY A 89 17.97 -3.58 -21.07
C GLY A 89 16.83 -3.45 -22.09
N ASN A 90 15.63 -3.99 -21.83
CA ASN A 90 14.48 -3.91 -22.74
C ASN A 90 13.92 -2.50 -22.85
N TYR A 91 13.86 -1.75 -21.75
CA TYR A 91 13.35 -0.38 -21.73
C TYR A 91 14.26 0.59 -22.48
N LEU A 92 15.56 0.30 -22.55
CA LEU A 92 16.57 1.21 -23.10
C LEU A 92 17.14 0.77 -24.45
N ARG A 93 16.66 -0.32 -25.07
CA ARG A 93 17.23 -0.86 -26.32
C ARG A 93 17.36 0.17 -27.44
N ALA A 94 16.45 1.14 -27.50
CA ALA A 94 16.42 2.18 -28.52
C ALA A 94 17.38 3.37 -28.25
N LYS A 95 17.98 3.45 -27.06
CA LYS A 95 18.81 4.59 -26.64
C LYS A 95 20.20 4.18 -26.15
N VAL A 96 20.32 3.06 -25.44
CA VAL A 96 21.56 2.61 -24.81
C VAL A 96 21.82 1.14 -25.13
N ARG A 97 23.03 0.83 -25.61
CA ARG A 97 23.52 -0.54 -25.89
C ARG A 97 24.54 -0.98 -24.85
N LYS A 98 24.77 -2.30 -24.78
CA LYS A 98 25.74 -2.91 -23.83
C LYS A 98 25.53 -2.43 -22.40
N LEU A 99 24.27 -2.32 -22.00
CA LEU A 99 23.89 -1.81 -20.69
C LEU A 99 24.35 -2.81 -19.61
N ARG A 100 25.03 -2.30 -18.59
CA ARG A 100 25.49 -3.04 -17.42
C ARG A 100 25.04 -2.28 -16.18
N ARG A 101 24.24 -2.95 -15.34
CA ARG A 101 23.82 -2.43 -14.05
C ARG A 101 25.00 -2.45 -13.08
N LEU A 102 25.09 -1.44 -12.23
CA LEU A 102 26.01 -1.42 -11.11
C LEU A 102 25.43 -2.28 -9.99
N ASP A 103 26.24 -3.14 -9.40
CA ASP A 103 25.91 -3.78 -8.14
C ASP A 103 26.06 -2.78 -6.97
N PRO A 104 25.49 -3.08 -5.79
CA PRO A 104 25.54 -2.18 -4.64
C PRO A 104 26.98 -1.74 -4.28
N GLU A 105 27.93 -2.65 -4.31
CA GLU A 105 29.33 -2.39 -3.98
C GLU A 105 29.97 -1.37 -4.95
N MET A 106 29.66 -1.47 -6.25
CA MET A 106 30.08 -0.49 -7.25
C MET A 106 29.41 0.87 -7.06
N VAL A 107 28.16 0.91 -6.59
CA VAL A 107 27.45 2.17 -6.30
C VAL A 107 28.08 2.86 -5.08
N ASP A 108 28.36 2.12 -4.01
CA ASP A 108 28.98 2.65 -2.80
C ASP A 108 30.38 3.18 -3.10
N ALA A 109 31.22 2.39 -3.78
CA ALA A 109 32.55 2.81 -4.18
C ALA A 109 32.53 4.06 -5.11
N LEU A 110 31.54 4.16 -6.00
CA LEU A 110 31.32 5.34 -6.84
C LEU A 110 31.01 6.58 -6.01
N ILE A 111 30.11 6.45 -5.03
CA ILE A 111 29.69 7.55 -4.16
C ILE A 111 30.87 7.99 -3.29
N ASP A 112 31.53 7.06 -2.61
CA ASP A 112 32.68 7.34 -1.74
C ASP A 112 33.80 8.06 -2.49
N THR A 113 34.19 7.55 -3.66
CA THR A 113 35.20 8.21 -4.51
C THR A 113 34.77 9.62 -4.93
N ALA A 114 33.47 9.84 -5.18
CA ALA A 114 32.96 11.14 -5.56
C ALA A 114 32.89 12.12 -4.37
N LEU A 115 32.64 11.61 -3.15
CA LEU A 115 32.70 12.38 -1.91
C LEU A 115 34.16 12.76 -1.57
N GLU A 116 35.07 11.79 -1.58
CA GLU A 116 36.51 12.00 -1.32
C GLU A 116 37.13 13.01 -2.29
N SER A 117 36.70 13.00 -3.55
CA SER A 117 37.16 13.95 -4.55
C SER A 117 36.40 15.28 -4.57
N GLY A 118 35.49 15.52 -3.62
CA GLY A 118 34.69 16.74 -3.50
C GLY A 118 33.71 16.99 -4.65
N ARG A 119 33.42 15.98 -5.46
CA ARG A 119 32.46 16.08 -6.57
C ARG A 119 31.03 15.97 -6.10
N LEU A 120 30.77 15.16 -5.08
CA LEU A 120 29.49 15.11 -4.41
C LEU A 120 29.62 15.66 -2.99
N THR A 121 28.54 16.26 -2.50
CA THR A 121 28.31 16.46 -1.06
C THR A 121 27.69 15.20 -0.47
N GLU A 122 27.76 15.02 0.86
CA GLU A 122 27.12 13.89 1.55
C GLU A 122 25.64 13.74 1.17
N ARG A 123 24.89 14.85 1.17
CA ARG A 123 23.48 14.89 0.78
C ARG A 123 23.25 14.45 -0.67
N GLU A 124 24.15 14.82 -1.58
CA GLU A 124 24.07 14.37 -2.98
C GLU A 124 24.40 12.88 -3.10
N GLY A 125 25.39 12.38 -2.35
CA GLY A 125 25.74 10.96 -2.28
C GLY A 125 24.57 10.11 -1.78
N GLU A 126 23.97 10.50 -0.65
CA GLU A 126 22.78 9.84 -0.11
C GLU A 126 21.60 9.82 -1.09
N ASP A 127 21.37 10.93 -1.81
CA ASP A 127 20.29 11.00 -2.78
C ASP A 127 20.55 10.13 -4.01
N LEU A 128 21.80 10.06 -4.48
CA LEU A 128 22.19 9.16 -5.56
C LEU A 128 22.04 7.69 -5.14
N GLY A 129 22.45 7.33 -3.92
CA GLY A 129 22.34 5.97 -3.38
C GLY A 129 20.91 5.47 -3.23
N LYS A 130 19.92 6.39 -3.17
CA LYS A 130 18.49 6.04 -3.11
C LYS A 130 17.87 5.70 -4.47
N ALA A 131 18.61 5.75 -5.58
CA ALA A 131 18.12 5.33 -6.89
C ALA A 131 17.75 3.84 -6.90
N ASN A 132 16.69 3.45 -7.64
CA ASN A 132 16.31 2.03 -7.70
C ASN A 132 17.31 1.17 -8.49
N ALA A 133 17.99 1.78 -9.46
CA ALA A 133 19.15 1.21 -10.12
C ALA A 133 19.99 2.28 -10.81
N LEU A 134 21.29 2.02 -10.89
CA LEU A 134 22.24 2.75 -11.71
C LEU A 134 22.82 1.79 -12.75
N ALA A 135 22.98 2.26 -13.98
CA ALA A 135 23.55 1.47 -15.06
C ALA A 135 24.40 2.32 -16.00
N ILE A 136 25.35 1.68 -16.65
CA ILE A 136 26.23 2.29 -17.63
C ILE A 136 26.09 1.52 -18.94
N GLY A 137 26.13 2.22 -20.06
CA GLY A 137 26.19 1.59 -21.37
C GLY A 137 26.78 2.53 -22.41
N LYS A 138 26.53 2.23 -23.68
CA LYS A 138 26.91 3.07 -24.81
C LYS A 138 25.68 3.73 -25.40
N ASP A 139 25.73 5.05 -25.50
CA ASP A 139 24.69 5.79 -26.22
C ASP A 139 24.62 5.32 -27.66
N LEU A 140 23.41 5.08 -28.17
CA LEU A 140 23.24 4.61 -29.54
C LEU A 140 23.54 5.70 -30.57
N ALA A 141 23.29 6.98 -30.24
CA ALA A 141 23.49 8.08 -31.17
C ALA A 141 24.96 8.51 -31.25
N SER A 142 25.64 8.69 -30.11
CA SER A 142 27.04 9.13 -30.08
C SER A 142 28.06 7.98 -30.03
N GLY A 143 27.64 6.77 -29.66
CA GLY A 143 28.54 5.63 -29.42
C GLY A 143 29.36 5.74 -28.14
N LYS A 144 29.30 6.88 -27.45
CA LYS A 144 30.07 7.17 -26.24
C LYS A 144 29.41 6.59 -24.98
N PRO A 145 30.16 6.43 -23.89
CA PRO A 145 29.61 6.01 -22.60
C PRO A 145 28.48 6.93 -22.12
N ALA A 146 27.43 6.32 -21.58
CA ALA A 146 26.29 7.00 -21.00
C ALA A 146 25.88 6.35 -19.67
N CYS A 147 25.54 7.19 -18.70
CA CYS A 147 24.95 6.80 -17.44
C CYS A 147 23.42 6.67 -17.57
N VAL A 148 22.83 5.85 -16.72
CA VAL A 148 21.38 5.68 -16.60
C VAL A 148 21.04 5.61 -15.12
N ALA A 149 20.18 6.51 -14.65
CA ALA A 149 19.55 6.40 -13.34
C ALA A 149 18.09 5.99 -13.52
N VAL A 150 17.64 5.03 -12.70
CA VAL A 150 16.33 4.39 -12.82
C VAL A 150 15.50 4.67 -11.58
N GLU A 151 14.27 5.13 -11.80
CA GLU A 151 13.21 5.21 -10.80
C GLU A 151 12.07 4.27 -11.18
N VAL A 152 11.56 3.53 -10.21
CA VAL A 152 10.47 2.58 -10.38
C VAL A 152 9.32 3.00 -9.46
N SER A 153 8.14 3.22 -10.03
CA SER A 153 6.95 3.62 -9.27
C SER A 153 5.69 2.99 -9.85
N LYS A 154 4.72 2.64 -9.00
CA LYS A 154 3.42 2.08 -9.44
C LYS A 154 2.69 3.11 -10.30
N THR A 155 2.70 4.36 -9.84
CA THR A 155 2.11 5.52 -10.51
C THR A 155 3.16 6.61 -10.59
N VAL A 156 3.66 6.90 -11.80
CA VAL A 156 4.67 7.93 -12.01
C VAL A 156 4.05 9.32 -11.96
N ASP A 157 4.52 10.16 -11.05
CA ASP A 157 4.13 11.56 -10.94
C ASP A 157 5.28 12.54 -11.22
N LYS A 158 5.03 13.84 -11.06
CA LYS A 158 6.02 14.90 -11.26
C LYS A 158 7.24 14.73 -10.35
N SER A 159 7.02 14.36 -9.08
CA SER A 159 8.09 14.19 -8.11
C SER A 159 9.01 13.03 -8.48
N ASP A 160 8.45 11.94 -9.01
CA ASP A 160 9.22 10.79 -9.50
C ASP A 160 10.15 11.22 -10.64
N VAL A 161 9.66 12.02 -11.58
CA VAL A 161 10.45 12.55 -12.70
C VAL A 161 11.58 13.44 -12.21
N GLU A 162 11.28 14.34 -11.27
CA GLU A 162 12.29 15.22 -10.67
C GLU A 162 13.39 14.42 -9.95
N ARG A 163 13.03 13.35 -9.23
CA ARG A 163 13.99 12.42 -8.63
C ARG A 163 14.86 11.74 -9.69
N ALA A 164 14.25 11.18 -10.73
CA ALA A 164 14.98 10.48 -11.79
C ALA A 164 15.99 11.41 -12.50
N VAL A 165 15.56 12.61 -12.85
CA VAL A 165 16.39 13.63 -13.52
C VAL A 165 17.53 14.09 -12.62
N ARG A 166 17.23 14.38 -11.35
CA ARG A 166 18.25 14.82 -10.39
C ARG A 166 19.30 13.72 -10.17
N ARG A 167 18.87 12.48 -9.95
CA ARG A 167 19.77 11.33 -9.76
C ARG A 167 20.59 11.01 -11.01
N ALA A 168 20.03 11.15 -12.21
CA ALA A 168 20.79 11.01 -13.46
C ALA A 168 21.91 12.06 -13.55
N ARG A 169 21.64 13.31 -13.15
CA ARG A 169 22.65 14.38 -13.12
C ARG A 169 23.73 14.12 -12.07
N LEU A 170 23.35 13.70 -10.86
CA LEU A 170 24.30 13.32 -9.81
C LEU A 170 25.16 12.15 -10.24
N PHE A 171 24.58 11.16 -10.91
CA PHE A 171 25.32 10.02 -11.42
C PHE A 171 26.35 10.43 -12.48
N LEU A 172 25.97 11.33 -13.40
CA LEU A 172 26.91 11.89 -14.38
C LEU A 172 28.03 12.69 -13.71
N LYS A 173 27.68 13.53 -12.71
CA LYS A 173 28.60 14.36 -11.94
C LYS A 173 29.63 13.50 -11.22
N ALA A 174 29.17 12.43 -10.56
CA ALA A 174 30.03 11.41 -9.97
C ALA A 174 30.93 10.82 -11.05
N SER A 175 30.36 10.14 -12.06
CA SER A 175 31.07 9.31 -13.04
C SER A 175 32.13 10.00 -13.90
N ARG A 176 32.20 11.33 -13.92
CA ARG A 176 33.24 12.10 -14.64
C ARG A 176 34.57 12.20 -13.89
N GLY A 177 34.72 11.57 -12.74
CA GLY A 177 36.02 11.45 -12.06
C GLY A 177 36.95 10.42 -12.71
N ALA A 178 38.22 10.77 -12.92
CA ALA A 178 39.22 9.86 -13.50
C ALA A 178 39.38 8.55 -12.71
N SER A 179 39.29 8.59 -11.39
CA SER A 179 39.32 7.40 -10.52
C SER A 179 38.11 6.47 -10.73
N LEU A 180 36.98 7.00 -11.20
CA LEU A 180 35.76 6.22 -11.43
C LEU A 180 35.82 5.45 -12.75
N LEU A 181 36.61 5.90 -13.73
CA LEU A 181 36.89 5.11 -14.94
C LEU A 181 37.54 3.77 -14.60
N ALA A 182 38.37 3.73 -13.55
CA ALA A 182 39.00 2.51 -13.08
C ALA A 182 37.98 1.54 -12.43
N LEU A 183 37.00 2.07 -11.69
CA LEU A 183 35.92 1.27 -11.08
C LEU A 183 35.04 0.59 -12.13
N PHE A 184 34.83 1.23 -13.29
CA PHE A 184 33.93 0.72 -14.33
C PHE A 184 34.57 -0.18 -15.38
N GLN A 185 35.74 -0.78 -15.09
CA GLN A 185 36.52 -1.70 -15.96
C GLN A 185 35.90 -1.91 -17.35
N GLY A 186 36.31 -1.11 -18.33
CA GLY A 186 35.81 -1.21 -19.71
C GLY A 186 35.10 0.04 -20.25
N LEU A 187 35.04 1.13 -19.48
CA LEU A 187 34.75 2.45 -20.03
C LEU A 187 36.03 3.08 -20.59
N PRO A 188 36.15 3.26 -21.92
CA PRO A 188 37.34 3.86 -22.51
C PRO A 188 37.47 5.36 -22.19
N GLU A 189 36.37 6.00 -21.80
CA GLU A 189 36.29 7.44 -21.51
C GLU A 189 35.14 7.73 -20.54
N ALA A 190 35.14 8.93 -19.95
CA ALA A 190 34.09 9.38 -19.04
C ALA A 190 32.73 9.47 -19.73
N PRO A 191 31.62 9.17 -19.04
CA PRO A 191 30.28 9.31 -19.60
C PRO A 191 29.99 10.74 -20.08
N GLU A 192 29.50 10.83 -21.32
CA GLU A 192 29.18 12.10 -21.96
C GLU A 192 27.88 12.67 -21.39
N LYS A 193 26.90 11.80 -21.16
CA LYS A 193 25.56 12.16 -20.69
C LYS A 193 24.97 11.11 -19.76
N ALA A 194 23.84 11.46 -19.14
CA ALA A 194 23.02 10.56 -18.37
C ALA A 194 21.57 10.58 -18.86
N TYR A 195 20.94 9.40 -18.80
CA TYR A 195 19.52 9.22 -19.00
C TYR A 195 18.81 9.06 -17.66
N ALA A 196 17.70 9.75 -17.49
CA ALA A 196 16.73 9.49 -16.44
C ALA A 196 15.68 8.53 -17.00
N LEU A 197 15.55 7.34 -16.43
CA LEU A 197 14.53 6.37 -16.81
C LEU A 197 13.53 6.19 -15.69
N LEU A 198 12.26 6.36 -16.01
CA LEU A 198 11.14 6.02 -15.14
C LEU A 198 10.48 4.73 -15.64
N ILE A 199 10.19 3.82 -14.73
CA ILE A 199 9.45 2.59 -15.03
C ILE A 199 8.22 2.54 -14.13
N GLY A 200 7.04 2.43 -14.74
CA GLY A 200 5.80 2.34 -13.97
C GLY A 200 4.61 1.85 -14.75
N ARG A 201 3.53 1.48 -14.06
CA ARG A 201 2.31 0.96 -14.71
C ARG A 201 1.53 2.06 -15.41
N ARG A 202 1.46 3.23 -14.77
CA ARG A 202 0.75 4.42 -15.24
C ARG A 202 1.50 5.68 -14.86
N MET A 203 1.13 6.78 -15.49
CA MET A 203 1.72 8.09 -15.27
C MET A 203 0.60 9.13 -15.15
N THR A 204 0.73 10.03 -14.19
CA THR A 204 -0.19 11.17 -14.04
C THR A 204 0.06 12.22 -15.12
N GLU A 205 -0.89 13.13 -15.33
CA GLU A 205 -0.72 14.24 -16.27
C GLU A 205 0.51 15.11 -15.93
N GLY A 206 0.65 15.49 -14.66
CA GLY A 206 1.82 16.24 -14.19
C GLY A 206 3.15 15.48 -14.36
N GLY A 207 3.14 14.14 -14.25
CA GLY A 207 4.29 13.30 -14.59
C GLY A 207 4.63 13.36 -16.08
N ARG A 208 3.60 13.30 -16.95
CA ARG A 208 3.78 13.35 -18.41
C ARG A 208 4.39 14.67 -18.86
N GLU A 209 3.85 15.78 -18.40
CA GLU A 209 4.40 17.11 -18.68
C GLU A 209 5.83 17.28 -18.17
N ALA A 210 6.15 16.68 -17.01
CA ALA A 210 7.51 16.71 -16.47
C ALA A 210 8.49 15.88 -17.32
N VAL A 211 8.06 14.71 -17.82
CA VAL A 211 8.86 13.87 -18.73
C VAL A 211 9.14 14.62 -20.04
N GLU A 212 8.10 15.20 -20.66
CA GLU A 212 8.23 15.95 -21.92
C GLU A 212 9.19 17.14 -21.77
N ARG A 213 9.08 17.90 -20.68
CA ARG A 213 9.96 19.05 -20.41
C ARG A 213 11.41 18.66 -20.14
N SER A 214 11.62 17.54 -19.44
CA SER A 214 12.96 17.13 -19.00
C SER A 214 13.70 16.26 -20.00
N GLY A 215 12.99 15.65 -20.96
CA GLY A 215 13.54 14.63 -21.85
C GLY A 215 13.83 13.31 -21.14
N ALA A 216 13.25 13.09 -19.95
CA ALA A 216 13.32 11.80 -19.27
C ALA A 216 12.67 10.71 -20.13
N LEU A 217 13.04 9.46 -19.88
CA LEU A 217 12.50 8.30 -20.57
C LEU A 217 11.45 7.64 -19.68
N PHE A 218 10.37 7.15 -20.28
CA PHE A 218 9.36 6.36 -19.57
C PHE A 218 9.19 4.99 -20.22
N GLY A 219 9.26 3.95 -19.39
CA GLY A 219 8.97 2.58 -19.75
C GLY A 219 7.73 2.07 -19.01
N THR A 220 6.73 1.61 -19.75
CA THR A 220 5.55 1.00 -19.13
C THR A 220 5.91 -0.38 -18.57
N TYR A 221 5.70 -0.56 -17.27
CA TYR A 221 5.85 -1.85 -16.62
C TYR A 221 4.68 -2.76 -16.97
N ARG A 222 4.97 -3.93 -17.55
CA ARG A 222 4.00 -4.99 -17.85
C ARG A 222 4.51 -6.32 -17.32
N ASN A 223 3.67 -7.05 -16.60
CA ASN A 223 4.04 -8.33 -15.99
C ASN A 223 3.03 -9.41 -16.39
N GLY A 224 3.43 -10.32 -17.27
CA GLY A 224 2.55 -11.37 -17.81
C GLY A 224 1.59 -10.85 -18.90
N PRO A 225 0.73 -11.72 -19.48
CA PRO A 225 -0.32 -11.26 -20.38
C PRO A 225 -1.21 -10.32 -19.59
N ASP A 226 -1.28 -9.06 -20.02
CA ASP A 226 -2.21 -8.08 -19.49
C ASP A 226 -3.59 -8.76 -19.45
N ARG A 227 -4.14 -9.00 -18.25
CA ARG A 227 -5.58 -9.18 -18.16
C ARG A 227 -6.12 -7.81 -18.47
N ASP A 228 -6.52 -7.61 -19.73
CA ASP A 228 -7.34 -6.48 -20.11
C ASP A 228 -8.46 -6.37 -19.07
N GLU A 229 -8.40 -5.31 -18.26
CA GLU A 229 -9.50 -4.95 -17.37
C GLU A 229 -10.69 -4.66 -18.29
N ARG A 230 -11.64 -5.60 -18.30
CA ARG A 230 -12.98 -5.43 -18.89
C ARG A 230 -13.86 -4.64 -17.95
#